data_AF-A7STY7-F1
#
_entry.id   AF-A7STY7-F1
#
_cell.length_a   1.000
_cell.length_b   1.000
_cell.length_c   1.000
_cell.angle_alpha   90.00
_cell.angle_beta   90.00
_cell.angle_gamma   90.00
#
_symmetry.space_group_name_H-M   'P 1'
#
loop_
_entity.id
_entity.type
_entity.pdbx_description
1 polymer ?
#
loop_
_entity_poly.entity_id
_entity_poly.type
_entity_poly.pdbx_seq_one_letter_code
_entity_poly.pdbx_strand_id
1 'polypeptide(L)'
;MDLGSPVSSELTLDVTCTPRNRANLRRLKTNSVQSFQRWEKENELLYAMIEDETAWLAKLFTEIIITPDFFFYALEDGTLLCKLANYIQEMADTYGQKHNTHVPGKKIKFKESKRGHRESKLFHSRENVQKFLTWCRWHDIPEAILFESNDVVLVDECRTGGREIVICLMEIARRVIKYEIKQVPKLIQLEQEIDEEEANDSE
;
A
#
# COMPACT_ATOMS: atom_id res chain seq x y z
N MET A 1 21.86 43.34 -49.06
CA MET A 1 22.63 42.24 -48.46
C MET A 1 22.56 42.47 -46.97
N ASP A 2 21.66 41.77 -46.30
CA ASP A 2 21.46 41.90 -44.86
C ASP A 2 21.59 40.51 -44.24
N LEU A 3 22.41 40.41 -43.20
CA LEU A 3 22.86 39.17 -42.56
C LEU A 3 21.86 38.83 -41.44
N GLY A 4 20.95 37.89 -41.73
CA GLY A 4 20.03 37.34 -40.73
C GLY A 4 20.61 36.09 -40.05
N SER A 5 20.96 36.21 -38.77
CA SER A 5 21.27 35.09 -37.86
C SER A 5 20.05 34.19 -37.61
N PRO A 6 20.25 32.89 -37.27
CA PRO A 6 19.16 31.97 -37.00
C PRO A 6 18.58 32.20 -35.60
N VAL A 7 17.26 32.32 -35.52
CA VAL A 7 16.50 32.24 -34.27
C VAL A 7 16.56 30.79 -33.80
N SER A 8 17.29 30.54 -32.71
CA SER A 8 17.20 29.28 -31.97
C SER A 8 15.81 29.18 -31.36
N SER A 9 14.98 28.34 -31.96
CA SER A 9 13.69 27.92 -31.44
C SER A 9 13.87 27.27 -30.07
N GLU A 10 13.14 27.76 -29.06
CA GLU A 10 12.95 27.07 -27.79
C GLU A 10 12.53 25.62 -28.06
N LEU A 11 13.38 24.68 -27.64
CA LEU A 11 13.03 23.28 -27.53
C LEU A 11 12.01 23.14 -26.40
N THR A 12 10.73 23.27 -26.73
CA THR A 12 9.67 22.68 -25.92
C THR A 12 9.89 21.17 -25.97
N LEU A 13 10.51 20.61 -24.94
CA LEU A 13 10.55 19.18 -24.71
C LEU A 13 9.11 18.72 -24.52
N ASP A 14 8.53 18.21 -25.60
CA ASP A 14 7.25 17.55 -25.59
C ASP A 14 7.43 16.25 -24.79
N VAL A 15 7.14 16.33 -23.49
CA VAL A 15 7.13 15.17 -22.59
C VAL A 15 5.95 14.30 -23.00
N THR A 16 6.16 13.49 -24.03
CA THR A 16 5.25 12.43 -24.44
C THR A 16 5.33 11.33 -23.39
N CYS A 17 4.52 11.46 -22.32
CA CYS A 17 4.31 10.37 -21.39
C CYS A 17 3.58 9.25 -22.15
N THR A 18 4.18 8.06 -22.19
CA THR A 18 3.54 6.90 -22.84
C THR A 18 2.46 6.33 -21.91
N PRO A 19 1.27 5.94 -22.41
CA PRO A 19 0.06 5.88 -21.59
C PRO A 19 -0.17 4.56 -20.83
N ARG A 20 0.86 3.71 -20.67
CA ARG A 20 0.60 2.28 -20.38
C ARG A 20 0.87 1.78 -18.96
N ASN A 21 1.47 2.56 -18.05
CA ASN A 21 1.73 2.11 -16.67
C ASN A 21 1.48 3.17 -15.57
N ARG A 22 0.65 4.19 -15.81
CA ARG A 22 0.04 4.92 -14.70
C ARG A 22 -1.20 4.12 -14.30
N ALA A 23 -1.12 3.34 -13.22
CA ALA A 23 -2.25 2.56 -12.71
C ALA A 23 -3.46 3.49 -12.54
N ASN A 24 -4.51 3.30 -13.34
CA ASN A 24 -5.68 4.17 -13.32
C ASN A 24 -6.53 3.82 -12.09
N LEU A 25 -6.27 4.45 -10.95
CA LEU A 25 -7.07 4.26 -9.74
C LEU A 25 -8.39 5.02 -9.95
N ARG A 26 -9.48 4.27 -10.16
CA ARG A 26 -10.85 4.74 -10.47
C ARG A 26 -10.97 5.92 -11.44
N ARG A 27 -10.97 5.74 -12.76
CA ARG A 27 -11.31 6.86 -13.69
C ARG A 27 -12.69 7.47 -13.38
N LEU A 28 -12.76 8.78 -13.19
CA LEU A 28 -14.04 9.48 -13.08
C LEU A 28 -14.80 9.48 -14.42
N LYS A 29 -16.09 9.15 -14.38
CA LYS A 29 -17.05 9.48 -15.44
C LYS A 29 -17.65 10.86 -15.14
N THR A 30 -16.85 11.92 -15.25
CA THR A 30 -17.28 13.30 -14.97
C THR A 30 -16.99 14.22 -16.15
N ASN A 31 -17.85 15.22 -16.37
CA ASN A 31 -17.70 16.22 -17.42
C ASN A 31 -17.14 17.57 -16.91
N SER A 32 -16.74 17.66 -15.64
CA SER A 32 -16.22 18.91 -15.06
C SER A 32 -14.70 18.87 -14.85
N VAL A 33 -14.03 19.98 -15.17
CA VAL A 33 -12.57 20.14 -15.01
C VAL A 33 -12.15 20.04 -13.54
N GLN A 34 -12.93 20.61 -12.62
CA GLN A 34 -12.62 20.60 -11.19
C GLN A 34 -12.65 19.18 -10.59
N SER A 35 -13.64 18.36 -10.98
CA SER A 35 -13.71 16.97 -10.53
C SER A 35 -12.53 16.15 -11.07
N PHE A 36 -12.13 16.39 -12.33
CA PHE A 36 -10.97 15.73 -12.92
C PHE A 36 -9.65 16.08 -12.21
N GLN A 37 -9.41 17.37 -11.95
CA GLN A 37 -8.20 17.82 -11.23
C GLN A 37 -8.11 17.25 -9.80
N ARG A 38 -9.25 17.20 -9.08
CA ARG A 38 -9.29 16.58 -7.77
C ARG A 38 -8.91 15.10 -7.83
N TRP A 39 -9.47 14.38 -8.78
CA TRP A 39 -9.17 12.98 -9.00
C TRP A 39 -7.69 12.72 -9.33
N GLU A 40 -7.09 13.56 -10.16
CA GLU A 40 -5.68 13.44 -10.53
C GLU A 40 -4.78 13.59 -9.30
N LYS A 41 -5.04 14.58 -8.46
CA LYS A 41 -4.32 14.77 -7.18
C LYS A 41 -4.50 13.59 -6.22
N GLU A 42 -5.73 13.09 -6.10
CA GLU A 42 -6.02 11.92 -5.27
C GLU A 42 -5.26 10.67 -5.77
N ASN A 43 -5.09 10.52 -7.09
CA ASN A 43 -4.30 9.44 -7.69
C ASN A 43 -2.80 9.61 -7.46
N GLU A 44 -2.29 10.83 -7.56
CA GLU A 44 -0.88 11.14 -7.29
C GLU A 44 -0.52 10.83 -5.84
N LEU A 45 -1.36 11.27 -4.90
CA LEU A 45 -1.18 10.96 -3.49
C LEU A 45 -1.20 9.46 -3.23
N LEU A 46 -2.18 8.75 -3.82
CA LEU A 46 -2.29 7.30 -3.64
C LEU A 46 -1.07 6.57 -4.23
N TYR A 47 -0.54 7.04 -5.36
CA TYR A 47 0.67 6.48 -5.95
C TYR A 47 1.91 6.73 -5.07
N ALA A 48 2.06 7.91 -4.48
CA ALA A 48 3.13 8.19 -3.53
C ALA A 48 3.06 7.26 -2.29
N MET A 49 1.85 6.97 -1.81
CA MET A 49 1.66 5.97 -0.75
C MET A 49 2.08 4.56 -1.20
N ILE A 50 1.73 4.16 -2.43
CA ILE A 50 2.15 2.86 -2.99
C ILE A 50 3.68 2.77 -3.09
N GLU A 51 4.36 3.84 -3.49
CA GLU A 51 5.83 3.86 -3.56
C GLU A 51 6.46 3.65 -2.17
N ASP A 52 5.93 4.34 -1.16
CA ASP A 52 6.42 4.23 0.20
C ASP A 52 6.14 2.85 0.82
N GLU A 53 4.92 2.31 0.64
CA GLU A 53 4.57 0.96 1.07
C GLU A 53 5.39 -0.11 0.35
N THR A 54 5.66 0.07 -0.95
CA THR A 54 6.53 -0.81 -1.72
C THR A 54 7.93 -0.83 -1.13
N ALA A 55 8.51 0.36 -0.89
CA ALA A 55 9.85 0.49 -0.33
C ALA A 55 9.92 -0.13 1.08
N TRP A 56 8.86 0.01 1.87
CA TRP A 56 8.73 -0.62 3.17
C TRP A 56 8.69 -2.16 3.08
N LEU A 57 7.79 -2.72 2.27
CA LEU A 57 7.65 -4.16 2.09
C LEU A 57 8.91 -4.81 1.51
N ALA A 58 9.60 -4.15 0.57
CA ALA A 58 10.85 -4.63 0.00
C ALA A 58 11.99 -4.73 1.04
N LYS A 59 12.00 -3.83 2.05
CA LYS A 59 12.96 -3.90 3.16
C LYS A 59 12.66 -5.05 4.11
N LEU A 60 11.37 -5.30 4.39
CA LEU A 60 10.94 -6.36 5.29
C LEU A 60 11.10 -7.76 4.69
N PHE A 61 10.78 -7.91 3.40
CA PHE A 61 10.73 -9.19 2.70
C PHE A 61 11.68 -9.19 1.51
N THR A 62 12.98 -9.31 1.80
CA THR A 62 14.05 -9.24 0.79
C THR A 62 14.01 -10.38 -0.23
N GLU A 63 13.28 -11.46 0.08
CA GLU A 63 13.05 -12.58 -0.84
C GLU A 63 11.94 -12.30 -1.88
N ILE A 64 11.21 -11.20 -1.74
CA ILE A 64 10.09 -10.82 -2.61
C ILE A 64 10.51 -9.67 -3.52
N ILE A 65 10.32 -9.86 -4.82
CA ILE A 65 10.52 -8.81 -5.81
C ILE A 65 9.22 -8.00 -5.90
N ILE A 66 9.24 -6.77 -5.38
CA ILE A 66 8.11 -5.84 -5.44
C ILE A 66 8.59 -4.48 -5.93
N THR A 67 7.82 -3.88 -6.83
CA THR A 67 7.98 -2.49 -7.30
C THR A 67 6.61 -1.83 -7.31
N PRO A 68 6.51 -0.48 -7.40
CA PRO A 68 5.21 0.21 -7.40
C PRO A 68 4.28 -0.31 -8.50
N ASP A 69 4.82 -0.61 -9.69
CA ASP A 69 4.09 -1.17 -10.82
C ASP A 69 3.52 -2.58 -10.54
N PHE A 70 4.27 -3.38 -9.78
CA PHE A 70 3.91 -4.76 -9.42
C PHE A 70 3.30 -4.88 -8.03
N PHE A 71 3.04 -3.78 -7.33
CA PHE A 71 2.62 -3.75 -5.93
C PHE A 71 1.45 -4.69 -5.66
N PHE A 72 0.33 -4.47 -6.34
CA PHE A 72 -0.88 -5.29 -6.19
C PHE A 72 -0.72 -6.71 -6.72
N TYR A 73 0.16 -6.94 -7.71
CA TYR A 73 0.44 -8.29 -8.20
C TYR A 73 1.17 -9.10 -7.13
N ALA A 74 2.09 -8.48 -6.37
CA ALA A 74 2.74 -9.12 -5.24
C ALA A 74 1.76 -9.45 -4.08
N LEU A 75 0.59 -8.79 -4.02
CA LEU A 75 -0.44 -9.03 -3.01
C LEU A 75 -1.50 -10.05 -3.45
N GLU A 76 -1.62 -10.36 -4.75
CA GLU A 76 -2.81 -10.99 -5.35
C GLU A 76 -3.13 -12.40 -4.80
N ASP A 77 -2.12 -13.12 -4.31
CA ASP A 77 -2.28 -14.45 -3.72
C ASP A 77 -2.47 -14.43 -2.19
N GLY A 78 -2.45 -13.24 -1.59
CA GLY A 78 -2.59 -12.98 -0.17
C GLY A 78 -1.42 -13.48 0.69
N THR A 79 -0.37 -14.05 0.10
CA THR A 79 0.76 -14.61 0.87
C THR A 79 1.59 -13.51 1.51
N LEU A 80 1.91 -12.45 0.76
CA LEU A 80 2.65 -11.30 1.29
C LEU A 80 1.89 -10.60 2.43
N LEU A 81 0.56 -10.44 2.28
CA LEU A 81 -0.29 -9.93 3.35
C LEU A 81 -0.20 -10.79 4.63
N CYS A 82 -0.27 -12.12 4.48
CA CYS A 82 -0.15 -13.03 5.62
C CYS A 82 1.26 -13.02 6.23
N LYS A 83 2.32 -12.88 5.42
CA LYS A 83 3.70 -12.71 5.89
C LYS A 83 3.84 -11.44 6.73
N LEU A 84 3.29 -10.32 6.24
CA LEU A 84 3.26 -9.05 6.96
C LEU A 84 2.56 -9.17 8.32
N ALA A 85 1.35 -9.73 8.35
CA ALA A 85 0.63 -9.98 9.59
C ALA A 85 1.43 -10.84 10.58
N ASN A 86 2.09 -11.89 10.10
CA ASN A 86 2.90 -12.77 10.95
C ASN A 86 4.16 -12.10 11.49
N TYR A 87 4.82 -11.27 10.67
CA TYR A 87 5.96 -10.47 11.09
C TYR A 87 5.56 -9.50 12.20
N ILE A 88 4.48 -8.74 12.00
CA ILE A 88 3.97 -7.81 12.99
C ILE A 88 3.56 -8.53 14.27
N GLN A 89 2.84 -9.65 14.16
CA GLN A 89 2.43 -10.42 15.33
C GLN A 89 3.64 -10.92 16.12
N GLU A 90 4.72 -11.31 15.47
CA GLU A 90 5.95 -11.73 16.16
C GLU A 90 6.59 -10.60 16.97
N MET A 91 6.65 -9.40 16.38
CA MET A 91 7.14 -8.21 17.07
C MET A 91 6.23 -7.84 18.24
N ALA A 92 4.91 -7.90 18.02
CA ALA A 92 3.91 -7.64 19.03
C ALA A 92 4.01 -8.65 20.19
N ASP A 93 4.10 -9.95 19.91
CA ASP A 93 4.25 -10.99 20.93
C ASP A 93 5.55 -10.79 21.75
N THR A 94 6.64 -10.41 21.10
CA THR A 94 7.93 -10.10 21.76
C THR A 94 7.79 -8.89 22.70
N TYR A 95 7.13 -7.83 22.22
CA TYR A 95 6.82 -6.65 23.02
C TYR A 95 5.95 -7.03 24.24
N GLY A 96 4.89 -7.80 24.02
CA GLY A 96 3.99 -8.26 25.08
C GLY A 96 4.71 -9.06 26.17
N GLN A 97 5.66 -9.93 25.80
CA GLN A 97 6.50 -10.65 26.75
C GLN A 97 7.42 -9.73 27.54
N LYS A 98 8.11 -8.79 26.87
CA LYS A 98 9.03 -7.83 27.48
C LYS A 98 8.33 -6.90 28.48
N HIS A 99 7.11 -6.46 28.16
CA HIS A 99 6.35 -5.50 28.95
C HIS A 99 5.22 -6.14 29.77
N ASN A 100 5.15 -7.47 29.85
CA ASN A 100 4.10 -8.24 30.52
C ASN A 100 2.68 -7.73 30.19
N THR A 101 2.44 -7.43 28.91
CA THR A 101 1.21 -6.84 28.41
C THR A 101 0.53 -7.79 27.46
N HIS A 102 -0.80 -7.89 27.55
CA HIS A 102 -1.58 -8.70 26.61
C HIS A 102 -1.55 -8.08 25.21
N VAL A 103 -1.26 -8.92 24.22
CA VAL A 103 -1.26 -8.55 22.80
C VAL A 103 -2.34 -9.35 22.10
N PRO A 104 -3.25 -8.69 21.35
CA PRO A 104 -4.31 -9.40 20.67
C PRO A 104 -3.79 -10.15 19.44
N GLY A 105 -4.57 -11.13 18.99
CA GLY A 105 -4.31 -11.87 17.77
C GLY A 105 -3.34 -13.04 17.94
N LYS A 106 -2.98 -13.64 16.81
CA LYS A 106 -2.05 -14.77 16.69
C LYS A 106 -1.55 -14.90 15.27
N LYS A 107 -0.42 -15.61 15.09
CA LYS A 107 0.12 -15.92 13.76
C LYS A 107 -0.89 -16.69 12.92
N ILE A 108 -1.00 -16.31 11.66
CA ILE A 108 -1.84 -16.87 10.62
C ILE A 108 -1.13 -18.05 9.95
N LYS A 109 -1.87 -19.15 9.77
CA LYS A 109 -1.48 -20.24 8.87
C LYS A 109 -2.05 -19.99 7.48
N PHE A 110 -1.19 -19.71 6.51
CA PHE A 110 -1.60 -19.44 5.13
C PHE A 110 -1.05 -20.52 4.17
N LYS A 111 -1.62 -20.58 2.97
CA LYS A 111 -1.22 -21.52 1.93
C LYS A 111 -0.40 -20.77 0.88
N GLU A 112 0.85 -21.16 0.67
CA GLU A 112 1.59 -20.66 -0.48
C GLU A 112 0.98 -21.18 -1.78
N SER A 113 1.00 -20.35 -2.83
CA SER A 113 0.46 -20.69 -4.13
C SER A 113 1.22 -21.88 -4.72
N LYS A 114 0.61 -23.06 -4.68
CA LYS A 114 1.14 -24.27 -5.34
C LYS A 114 0.61 -24.39 -6.77
N ARG A 115 1.35 -25.09 -7.63
CA ARG A 115 0.87 -25.47 -8.97
C ARG A 115 -0.46 -26.23 -8.82
N GLY A 116 -1.48 -25.79 -9.54
CA GLY A 116 -2.85 -26.32 -9.46
C GLY A 116 -3.78 -25.59 -10.44
N HIS A 117 -5.02 -26.07 -10.58
CA HIS A 117 -6.03 -25.44 -11.42
C HIS A 117 -6.33 -24.00 -10.98
N ARG A 118 -6.66 -23.13 -11.94
CA ARG A 118 -6.90 -21.69 -11.71
C ARG A 118 -7.93 -21.43 -10.61
N GLU A 119 -9.01 -22.19 -10.56
CA GLU A 119 -10.07 -22.05 -9.56
C GLU A 119 -9.59 -22.35 -8.14
N SER A 120 -8.79 -23.42 -7.97
CA SER A 120 -8.20 -23.77 -6.68
C SER A 120 -7.20 -22.70 -6.21
N LYS A 121 -6.46 -22.07 -7.14
CA LYS A 121 -5.58 -20.95 -6.82
C LYS A 121 -6.38 -19.75 -6.31
N LEU A 122 -7.41 -19.33 -7.04
CA LEU A 122 -8.26 -18.20 -6.63
C LEU A 122 -8.92 -18.45 -5.26
N PHE A 123 -9.39 -19.67 -5.01
CA PHE A 123 -9.95 -20.04 -3.71
C PHE A 123 -8.91 -19.88 -2.59
N HIS A 124 -7.71 -20.42 -2.78
CA HIS A 124 -6.62 -20.27 -1.79
C HIS A 124 -6.20 -18.82 -1.58
N SER A 125 -6.12 -18.02 -2.64
CA SER A 125 -5.81 -16.59 -2.54
C SER A 125 -6.84 -15.86 -1.68
N ARG A 126 -8.14 -16.10 -1.94
CA ARG A 126 -9.23 -15.52 -1.14
C ARG A 126 -9.16 -15.96 0.31
N GLU A 127 -8.90 -17.25 0.57
CA GLU A 127 -8.73 -17.76 1.93
C GLU A 127 -7.58 -17.08 2.68
N ASN A 128 -6.43 -16.86 2.02
CA ASN A 128 -5.30 -16.16 2.62
C ASN A 128 -5.66 -14.71 2.97
N VAL A 129 -6.27 -13.98 2.03
CA VAL A 129 -6.69 -12.60 2.26
C VAL A 129 -7.72 -12.51 3.39
N GLN A 130 -8.69 -13.42 3.46
CA GLN A 130 -9.66 -13.45 4.56
C GLN A 130 -9.01 -13.69 5.92
N LYS A 131 -7.97 -14.51 5.99
CA LYS A 131 -7.21 -14.70 7.24
C LYS A 131 -6.46 -13.42 7.63
N PHE A 132 -5.87 -12.72 6.66
CA PHE A 132 -5.26 -11.42 6.89
C PHE A 132 -6.27 -10.41 7.44
N LEU A 133 -7.43 -10.28 6.80
CA LEU A 133 -8.50 -9.38 7.26
C LEU A 133 -9.00 -9.75 8.67
N THR A 134 -9.08 -11.05 8.99
CA THR A 134 -9.40 -11.51 10.35
C THR A 134 -8.36 -11.06 11.36
N TRP A 135 -7.08 -11.13 11.01
CA TRP A 135 -5.99 -10.65 11.85
C TRP A 135 -6.03 -9.12 12.00
N CYS A 136 -6.33 -8.36 10.95
CA CYS A 136 -6.52 -6.91 11.04
C CYS A 136 -7.58 -6.53 12.07
N ARG A 137 -8.71 -7.26 12.10
CA ARG A 137 -9.77 -7.06 13.10
C ARG A 137 -9.32 -7.34 14.53
N TRP A 138 -8.39 -8.28 14.75
CA TRP A 138 -7.79 -8.48 16.08
C TRP A 138 -6.92 -7.32 16.53
N HIS A 139 -6.34 -6.56 15.60
CA HIS A 139 -5.58 -5.34 15.88
C HIS A 139 -6.45 -4.07 15.71
N ASP A 140 -7.77 -4.24 15.91
CA ASP A 140 -8.82 -3.21 15.93
C ASP A 140 -8.95 -2.39 14.64
N ILE A 141 -8.40 -2.85 13.51
CA ILE A 141 -8.43 -2.09 12.26
C ILE A 141 -9.90 -1.81 11.88
N PRO A 142 -10.31 -0.54 11.63
CA PRO A 142 -11.71 -0.20 11.48
C PRO A 142 -12.31 -0.86 10.23
N GLU A 143 -13.51 -1.44 10.35
CA GLU A 143 -14.18 -2.10 9.21
C GLU A 143 -14.36 -1.15 8.01
N ALA A 144 -14.52 0.16 8.27
CA ALA A 144 -14.68 1.18 7.24
C ALA A 144 -13.46 1.37 6.32
N ILE A 145 -12.28 0.87 6.71
CA ILE A 145 -11.07 0.92 5.88
C ILE A 145 -10.58 -0.47 5.45
N LEU A 146 -11.21 -1.55 5.92
CA LEU A 146 -10.90 -2.88 5.44
C LEU A 146 -11.40 -3.06 4.01
N PHE A 147 -10.58 -3.66 3.17
CA PHE A 147 -10.94 -4.10 1.83
C PHE A 147 -11.53 -5.51 1.85
N GLU A 148 -12.14 -5.93 0.75
CA GLU A 148 -12.65 -7.29 0.56
C GLU A 148 -11.63 -8.21 -0.09
N SER A 149 -11.74 -9.52 0.14
CA SER A 149 -10.84 -10.48 -0.54
C SER A 149 -10.92 -10.43 -2.06
N ASN A 150 -12.04 -9.99 -2.62
CA ASN A 150 -12.17 -9.84 -4.08
C ASN A 150 -11.37 -8.64 -4.61
N ASP A 151 -11.16 -7.60 -3.81
CA ASP A 151 -10.39 -6.42 -4.20
C ASP A 151 -8.92 -6.75 -4.48
N VAL A 152 -8.39 -7.77 -3.81
CA VAL A 152 -7.03 -8.27 -3.99
C VAL A 152 -6.95 -9.32 -5.11
N VAL A 153 -7.87 -10.30 -5.11
CA VAL A 153 -7.75 -11.50 -5.94
C VAL A 153 -8.34 -11.32 -7.34
N LEU A 154 -9.35 -10.45 -7.49
CA LEU A 154 -9.95 -10.11 -8.77
C LEU A 154 -9.49 -8.72 -9.18
N VAL A 155 -8.23 -8.62 -9.60
CA VAL A 155 -7.69 -7.38 -10.16
C VAL A 155 -8.43 -7.09 -11.47
N ASP A 156 -9.44 -6.24 -11.40
CA ASP A 156 -10.07 -5.67 -12.58
C ASP A 156 -9.14 -4.62 -13.22
N GLU A 157 -9.36 -4.28 -14.50
CA GLU A 157 -8.55 -3.30 -15.23
C GLU A 157 -8.56 -1.89 -14.58
N CYS A 158 -9.47 -1.65 -13.64
CA CYS A 158 -9.67 -0.37 -12.95
C CYS A 158 -9.16 -0.35 -11.50
N ARG A 159 -8.60 -1.47 -11.01
CA ARG A 159 -8.16 -1.69 -9.61
C ARG A 159 -9.13 -1.10 -8.60
N THR A 160 -10.42 -1.44 -8.72
CA THR A 160 -11.52 -0.75 -8.01
C THR A 160 -11.37 -0.70 -6.47
N GLY A 161 -10.73 -1.71 -5.87
CA GLY A 161 -10.42 -1.77 -4.42
C GLY A 161 -8.95 -1.49 -4.06
N GLY A 162 -8.14 -1.00 -5.00
CA GLY A 162 -6.72 -0.72 -4.76
C GLY A 162 -6.48 0.37 -3.72
N ARG A 163 -7.36 1.37 -3.66
CA ARG A 163 -7.29 2.46 -2.68
C ARG A 163 -7.49 1.94 -1.25
N GLU A 164 -8.50 1.10 -1.04
CA GLU A 164 -8.83 0.55 0.26
C GLU A 164 -7.71 -0.36 0.78
N ILE A 165 -7.04 -1.10 -0.11
CA ILE A 165 -5.85 -1.91 0.23
C ILE A 165 -4.73 -1.03 0.78
N VAL A 166 -4.36 0.04 0.07
CA VAL A 166 -3.27 0.95 0.48
C VAL A 166 -3.62 1.67 1.78
N ILE A 167 -4.84 2.18 1.94
CA ILE A 167 -5.24 2.83 3.18
C ILE A 167 -5.21 1.87 4.38
N CYS A 168 -5.63 0.62 4.18
CA CYS A 168 -5.58 -0.41 5.22
C CYS A 168 -4.13 -0.70 5.64
N LEU A 169 -3.19 -0.79 4.70
CA LEU A 169 -1.78 -1.07 5.00
C LEU A 169 -1.11 0.09 5.76
N MET A 170 -1.39 1.34 5.37
CA MET A 170 -0.94 2.51 6.14
C MET A 170 -1.50 2.54 7.56
N GLU A 171 -2.78 2.21 7.75
CA GLU A 171 -3.36 2.18 9.10
C GLU A 171 -2.70 1.10 9.98
N ILE A 172 -2.38 -0.06 9.40
CA ILE A 172 -1.61 -1.08 10.10
C ILE A 172 -0.26 -0.51 10.51
N ALA A 173 0.45 0.16 9.59
CA ALA A 173 1.75 0.76 9.89
C ALA A 173 1.70 1.77 11.06
N ARG A 174 0.67 2.63 11.13
CA ARG A 174 0.48 3.56 12.27
C ARG A 174 0.36 2.82 13.60
N ARG A 175 -0.40 1.73 13.63
CA ARG A 175 -0.73 1.05 14.89
C ARG A 175 0.37 0.17 15.43
N VAL A 176 1.25 -0.32 14.56
CA VAL A 176 2.27 -1.29 14.96
C VAL A 176 3.51 -0.65 15.54
N ILE A 177 3.63 0.67 15.48
CA ILE A 177 4.75 1.41 16.06
C ILE A 177 4.81 1.24 17.58
N LYS A 178 3.66 1.08 18.23
CA LYS A 178 3.57 0.77 19.66
C LYS A 178 4.30 -0.51 20.07
N TYR A 179 4.55 -1.42 19.12
CA TYR A 179 5.30 -2.66 19.33
C TYR A 179 6.81 -2.50 19.07
N GLU A 180 7.34 -1.28 19.12
CA GLU A 180 8.76 -0.95 18.87
C GLU A 180 9.26 -1.34 17.47
N ILE A 181 8.35 -1.44 16.49
CA ILE A 181 8.70 -1.70 15.09
C ILE A 181 9.26 -0.43 14.47
N LYS A 182 10.58 -0.39 14.27
CA LYS A 182 11.29 0.78 13.72
C LYS A 182 11.17 0.91 12.19
N GLN A 183 10.93 -0.20 11.50
CA GLN A 183 10.83 -0.21 10.04
C GLN A 183 9.37 -0.05 9.64
N VAL A 184 8.92 1.20 9.49
CA VAL A 184 7.59 1.58 8.99
C VAL A 184 7.74 2.47 7.73
N PRO A 185 6.67 2.67 6.92
CA PRO A 185 6.70 3.59 5.78
C PRO A 185 7.15 5.00 6.18
N LYS A 186 7.87 5.70 5.30
CA LYS A 186 8.44 7.01 5.59
C LYS A 186 7.35 8.04 5.88
N LEU A 187 6.19 7.97 5.23
CA LEU A 187 5.09 8.87 5.51
C LEU A 187 4.65 8.78 6.97
N ILE A 188 4.56 7.56 7.53
CA ILE A 188 4.20 7.39 8.93
C ILE A 188 5.30 7.91 9.87
N GLN A 189 6.58 7.75 9.52
CA GLN A 189 7.66 8.33 10.32
C GLN A 189 7.57 9.87 10.37
N LEU A 190 7.19 10.49 9.26
CA LEU A 190 7.00 11.94 9.18
C LEU A 190 5.76 12.37 9.98
N GLU A 191 4.67 11.61 9.96
CA GLU A 191 3.50 11.86 10.82
C GLU A 191 3.92 11.90 12.31
N GLN A 192 4.76 10.97 12.76
CA GLN A 192 5.26 10.96 14.14
C GLN A 192 6.18 12.14 14.47
N GLU A 193 7.07 12.51 13.54
CA GLU A 193 7.98 13.65 13.72
C GLU A 193 7.17 14.95 13.90
N ILE A 194 6.11 15.13 13.12
CA ILE A 194 5.20 16.27 13.25
C ILE A 194 4.46 16.25 14.59
N ASP A 195 3.88 15.10 14.98
CA ASP A 195 3.16 14.97 16.26
C ASP A 195 4.08 15.27 17.46
N GLU A 196 5.36 14.89 17.38
CA GLU A 196 6.38 15.18 18.39
C GLU A 196 6.75 16.68 18.45
N GLU A 197 6.91 17.34 17.31
CA GLU A 197 7.15 18.79 17.23
C GLU A 197 5.97 19.58 17.82
N GLU A 198 4.74 19.23 17.47
CA GLU A 198 3.53 19.91 17.96
C GLU A 198 3.33 19.74 19.48
N ALA A 199 3.69 18.57 20.03
CA ALA A 199 3.65 18.33 21.46
C ALA A 199 4.68 19.18 22.23
N ASN A 200 5.89 19.33 21.69
CA ASN A 200 6.96 20.11 22.30
C ASN A 200 6.70 21.62 22.23
N ASP A 201 6.09 22.11 21.15
CA ASP A 201 5.72 23.54 21.01
C ASP A 201 4.53 23.94 21.92
N SER A 202 3.80 22.96 22.44
CA SER A 202 2.65 23.15 23.33
C SER A 202 3.02 23.12 24.83
N GLU A 203 4.27 22.79 25.18
CA GLU A 203 4.83 22.79 26.56
C GLU A 203 5.57 24.11 26.91
#